data_AF-A0A6G3SXW3-F1
#
_entry.id   AF-A0A6G3SXW3-F1
#
_cell.length_a   1.000
_cell.length_b   1.000
_cell.length_c   1.000
_cell.angle_alpha   90.00
_cell.angle_beta   90.00
_cell.angle_gamma   90.00
#
_symmetry.space_group_name_H-M   'P 1'
#
loop_
_entity.id
_entity.type
_entity.pdbx_description
1 polymer ?
#
loop_
_entity_poly.entity_id
_entity_poly.type
_entity_poly.pdbx_seq_one_letter_code
_entity_poly.pdbx_strand_id
1 'polypeptide(L)'
;MLLSHGGEPSPTGGPVARWSVEQVLALAPDDASRKAGTRLGAAGPWTDTGRDGAGAVWGLCRGSGSTPYRTVVDTTGPAYSCSCPSRKFPCKHALGLLLLRASDDAAFRPGEPADWAAAWIEGRRG
;
A
#
# COMPACT_ATOMS: atom_id res chain seq x y z
N MET A 1 33.36 25.71 30.51
CA MET A 1 32.10 26.29 30.00
C MET A 1 31.52 25.31 29.01
N LEU A 2 30.38 24.69 29.34
CA LEU A 2 29.53 23.92 28.43
C LEU A 2 28.89 24.87 27.41
N LEU A 3 28.80 24.44 26.13
CA LEU A 3 27.69 24.61 25.18
C LEU A 3 27.97 23.59 24.05
N SER A 4 27.43 22.37 23.99
CA SER A 4 26.03 21.93 23.76
C SER A 4 25.41 22.37 22.42
N HIS A 5 25.36 21.37 21.50
CA HIS A 5 24.29 20.99 20.56
C HIS A 5 24.00 21.77 19.26
N GLY A 6 23.74 20.96 18.21
CA GLY A 6 22.97 21.33 17.02
C GLY A 6 23.58 20.71 15.77
N GLY A 7 23.58 19.39 15.60
CA GLY A 7 22.39 18.69 15.09
C GLY A 7 22.58 18.48 13.58
N GLU A 8 23.27 17.40 13.21
CA GLU A 8 23.34 16.98 11.81
C GLU A 8 21.90 16.78 11.29
N PRO A 9 21.54 17.34 10.12
CA PRO A 9 20.23 17.10 9.54
C PRO A 9 20.08 15.59 9.31
N SER A 10 19.05 15.03 9.95
CA SER A 10 18.60 13.66 9.73
C SER A 10 18.43 13.37 8.23
N PRO A 11 18.62 12.13 7.76
CA PRO A 11 18.36 11.80 6.37
C PRO A 11 16.88 12.11 6.10
N THR A 12 16.64 13.18 5.35
CA THR A 12 15.33 13.43 4.75
C THR A 12 15.14 12.27 3.78
N GLY A 13 14.39 11.26 4.22
CA GLY A 13 13.91 10.20 3.34
C GLY A 13 13.19 10.90 2.20
N GLY A 14 13.83 10.92 1.02
CA GLY A 14 13.20 11.47 -0.17
C GLY A 14 11.86 10.78 -0.40
N PRO A 15 10.91 11.43 -1.10
CA PRO A 15 9.61 10.83 -1.36
C PRO A 15 9.83 9.45 -1.99
N VAL A 16 9.41 8.39 -1.29
CA VAL A 16 9.41 7.03 -1.81
C VAL A 16 8.66 7.03 -3.12
N ALA A 17 9.39 6.73 -4.19
CA ALA A 17 8.85 6.78 -5.53
C ALA A 17 7.70 5.77 -5.66
N ARG A 18 6.54 6.25 -6.12
CA ARG A 18 5.44 5.36 -6.51
C ARG A 18 5.91 4.40 -7.60
N TRP A 19 5.49 3.14 -7.53
CA TRP A 19 5.74 2.20 -8.62
C TRP A 19 4.95 2.57 -9.87
N SER A 20 5.50 2.25 -11.04
CA SER A 20 4.80 2.35 -12.31
C SER A 20 3.75 1.24 -12.44
N VAL A 21 2.76 1.46 -13.30
CA VAL A 21 1.74 0.45 -13.62
C VAL A 21 2.40 -0.84 -14.10
N GLU A 22 3.42 -0.74 -14.95
CA GLU A 22 4.16 -1.90 -15.47
C GLU A 22 4.85 -2.71 -14.37
N GLN A 23 5.54 -2.02 -13.44
CA GLN A 23 6.17 -2.66 -12.29
C GLN A 23 5.14 -3.41 -11.44
N VAL A 24 3.98 -2.82 -11.20
CA VAL A 24 2.91 -3.47 -10.44
C VAL A 24 2.37 -4.70 -11.18
N LEU A 25 2.14 -4.60 -12.49
CA LEU A 25 1.64 -5.74 -13.28
C LEU A 25 2.64 -6.90 -13.32
N ALA A 26 3.95 -6.63 -13.28
CA ALA A 26 5.00 -7.64 -13.22
C ALA A 26 4.97 -8.48 -11.93
N LEU A 27 4.36 -7.97 -10.84
CA LEU A 27 4.22 -8.69 -9.58
C LEU A 27 3.13 -9.77 -9.61
N ALA A 28 2.24 -9.74 -10.60
CA ALA A 28 1.10 -10.63 -10.62
C ALA A 28 1.55 -12.10 -10.72
N PRO A 29 1.07 -13.00 -9.83
CA PRO A 29 1.51 -14.39 -9.81
C PRO A 29 0.99 -15.21 -11.00
N ASP A 30 0.00 -14.69 -11.71
CA ASP A 30 -0.58 -15.27 -12.92
C ASP A 30 -1.46 -14.24 -13.65
N ASP A 31 -1.82 -14.54 -14.91
CA ASP A 31 -2.69 -13.69 -15.73
C ASP A 31 -4.08 -13.43 -15.16
N ALA A 32 -4.68 -14.40 -14.46
CA ALA A 32 -6.00 -14.21 -13.88
C ALA A 32 -5.94 -13.21 -12.71
N SER A 33 -4.89 -13.29 -11.90
CA SER A 33 -4.61 -12.31 -10.83
C SER A 33 -4.31 -10.93 -11.39
N ARG A 34 -3.52 -10.86 -12.48
CA ARG A 34 -3.24 -9.61 -13.21
C ARG A 34 -4.53 -8.94 -13.68
N LYS A 35 -5.34 -9.65 -14.47
CA LYS A 35 -6.61 -9.15 -15.01
C LYS A 35 -7.59 -8.74 -13.91
N ALA A 36 -7.69 -9.53 -12.85
CA ALA A 36 -8.55 -9.21 -11.72
C ALA A 36 -8.06 -7.99 -10.92
N GLY A 37 -6.75 -7.84 -10.74
CA GLY A 37 -6.13 -6.68 -10.11
C GLY A 37 -6.36 -5.40 -10.91
N THR A 38 -6.19 -5.44 -12.24
CA THR A 38 -6.47 -4.29 -13.13
C THR A 38 -7.89 -3.76 -12.99
N ARG A 39 -8.88 -4.64 -12.87
CA ARG A 39 -10.29 -4.24 -12.65
C ARG A 39 -10.51 -3.52 -11.32
N LEU A 40 -9.64 -3.77 -10.33
CA LEU A 40 -9.66 -3.09 -9.04
C LEU A 40 -8.75 -1.84 -9.02
N GLY A 41 -7.98 -1.55 -10.07
CA GLY A 41 -7.05 -0.41 -10.13
C GLY A 41 -7.71 0.97 -10.33
N ALA A 42 -9.00 1.11 -10.00
CA ALA A 42 -9.77 2.35 -10.10
C ALA A 42 -10.38 2.69 -8.74
N ALA A 43 -10.69 3.96 -8.47
CA ALA A 43 -11.13 4.41 -7.14
C ALA A 43 -12.45 3.78 -6.66
N GLY A 44 -13.37 3.44 -7.57
CA GLY A 44 -14.72 2.97 -7.24
C GLY A 44 -14.84 1.82 -6.21
N PRO A 45 -14.09 0.72 -6.31
CA PRO A 45 -14.12 -0.36 -5.32
C PRO A 45 -13.44 -0.02 -3.98
N TRP A 46 -12.77 1.13 -3.84
CA TRP A 46 -11.96 1.46 -2.67
C TRP A 46 -12.57 2.56 -1.81
N THR A 47 -12.37 2.41 -0.51
CA THR A 47 -12.67 3.40 0.52
C THR A 47 -11.54 3.42 1.54
N ASP A 48 -11.45 4.49 2.34
CA ASP A 48 -10.42 4.67 3.38
C ASP A 48 -8.99 4.40 2.90
N THR A 49 -8.71 4.84 1.68
CA THR A 49 -7.39 4.77 1.07
C THR A 49 -6.45 5.79 1.65
N GLY A 50 -5.27 5.35 2.06
CA GLY A 50 -4.25 6.23 2.63
C GLY A 50 -2.84 5.74 2.37
N ARG A 51 -1.90 6.65 2.59
CA ARG A 51 -0.47 6.42 2.42
C ARG A 51 0.32 7.12 3.52
N ASP A 52 1.44 6.53 3.91
CA ASP A 52 2.44 7.20 4.71
C ASP A 52 3.52 7.83 3.81
N GLY A 53 4.47 8.54 4.43
CA GLY A 53 5.64 9.08 3.74
C GLY A 53 6.78 8.08 3.53
N ALA A 54 6.66 6.86 4.08
CA ALA A 54 7.73 5.86 4.11
C ALA A 54 7.51 4.70 3.13
N GLY A 55 6.36 4.59 2.48
CA GLY A 55 6.10 3.64 1.40
C GLY A 55 4.96 2.66 1.68
N ALA A 56 4.24 2.82 2.78
CA ALA A 56 3.03 2.06 3.06
C ALA A 56 1.82 2.69 2.37
N VAL A 57 0.97 1.84 1.80
CA VAL A 57 -0.35 2.20 1.28
C VAL A 57 -1.38 1.21 1.81
N TRP A 58 -2.58 1.69 2.08
CA TRP A 58 -3.67 0.87 2.60
C TRP A 58 -5.01 1.30 2.01
N GLY A 59 -6.00 0.42 2.11
CA GLY A 59 -7.39 0.72 1.75
C GLY A 59 -8.34 -0.42 2.05
N LEU A 60 -9.63 -0.10 2.01
CA LEU A 60 -10.74 -1.05 2.11
C LEU A 60 -11.31 -1.32 0.72
N CYS A 61 -11.14 -2.53 0.22
CA CYS A 61 -11.74 -2.95 -1.04
C CYS A 61 -13.12 -3.56 -0.79
N ARG A 62 -14.15 -3.08 -1.48
CA ARG A 62 -15.46 -3.74 -1.50
C ARG A 62 -15.31 -5.16 -2.04
N GLY A 63 -15.71 -6.14 -1.24
CA GLY A 63 -15.69 -7.56 -1.58
C GLY A 63 -17.05 -8.08 -2.03
N SER A 64 -17.14 -9.39 -2.22
CA SER A 64 -18.40 -10.10 -2.47
C SER A 64 -19.22 -10.36 -1.19
N GLY A 65 -18.65 -10.12 -0.01
CA GLY A 65 -19.33 -10.22 1.28
C GLY A 65 -19.65 -8.85 1.88
N SER A 66 -20.21 -8.85 3.09
CA SER A 66 -20.61 -7.63 3.80
C SER A 66 -19.44 -6.81 4.36
N THR A 67 -18.30 -7.46 4.62
CA THR A 67 -17.11 -6.81 5.18
C THR A 67 -16.09 -6.51 4.08
N PRO A 68 -15.67 -5.24 3.89
CA PRO A 68 -14.60 -4.90 2.96
C PRO A 68 -13.27 -5.60 3.31
N TYR A 69 -12.48 -5.92 2.29
CA TYR A 69 -11.15 -6.49 2.48
C TYR A 69 -10.16 -5.39 2.85
N ARG A 70 -9.59 -5.50 4.05
CA ARG A 70 -8.47 -4.67 4.51
C ARG A 70 -7.23 -5.08 3.73
N THR A 71 -6.62 -4.14 3.03
CA THR A 71 -5.42 -4.37 2.21
C THR A 71 -4.35 -3.37 2.62
N VAL A 72 -3.14 -3.86 2.88
CA VAL A 72 -1.94 -3.06 3.20
C VAL A 72 -0.81 -3.54 2.32
N VAL A 73 0.00 -2.60 1.82
CA VAL A 73 1.23 -2.89 1.11
C VAL A 73 2.32 -1.98 1.64
N ASP A 74 3.49 -2.56 1.91
CA ASP A 74 4.72 -1.79 2.14
C ASP A 74 5.63 -1.97 0.93
N THR A 75 5.98 -0.86 0.29
CA THR A 75 6.80 -0.82 -0.93
C THR A 75 8.30 -0.73 -0.68
N THR A 76 8.73 -0.59 0.59
CA THR A 76 10.17 -0.55 0.97
C THR A 76 10.84 -1.92 0.83
N GLY A 77 10.18 -2.97 1.31
CA GLY A 77 10.47 -4.37 1.03
C GLY A 77 9.17 -4.97 0.51
N PRO A 78 9.01 -5.12 -0.82
CA PRO A 78 7.71 -5.23 -1.47
C PRO A 78 6.92 -6.42 -0.93
N ALA A 79 5.99 -6.16 -0.02
CA ALA A 79 5.15 -7.23 0.48
C ALA A 79 3.81 -6.74 1.01
N TYR A 80 2.91 -7.70 1.18
CA TYR A 80 1.48 -7.45 1.08
C TYR A 80 0.73 -8.12 2.23
N SER A 81 -0.37 -7.52 2.65
CA SER A 81 -1.35 -8.15 3.54
C SER A 81 -2.74 -7.82 3.04
N CYS A 82 -3.59 -8.84 2.99
CA CYS A 82 -4.98 -8.66 2.62
C CYS A 82 -5.84 -9.67 3.37
N SER A 83 -6.98 -9.23 3.92
CA SER A 83 -7.89 -10.09 4.66
C SER A 83 -8.76 -11.01 3.78
N CYS A 84 -8.49 -11.10 2.47
CA CYS A 84 -9.23 -11.97 1.56
C CYS A 84 -8.74 -13.43 1.63
N PRO A 85 -9.59 -14.44 1.36
CA PRO A 85 -9.23 -15.86 1.49
C PRO A 85 -8.33 -16.39 0.36
N SER A 86 -7.73 -15.51 -0.45
CA SER A 86 -6.91 -15.92 -1.59
C SER A 86 -5.60 -16.54 -1.13
N ARG A 87 -5.21 -17.65 -1.77
CA ARG A 87 -3.88 -18.28 -1.59
C ARG A 87 -2.82 -17.74 -2.55
N LYS A 88 -3.15 -16.74 -3.37
CA LYS A 88 -2.24 -16.13 -4.34
C LYS A 88 -1.58 -14.90 -3.72
N PHE A 89 -0.27 -14.75 -3.91
CA PHE A 89 0.50 -13.67 -3.32
C PHE A 89 1.44 -13.03 -4.35
N PRO A 90 1.29 -11.73 -4.68
CA PRO A 90 0.22 -10.83 -4.26
C PRO A 90 -1.17 -11.27 -4.75
N CYS A 91 -2.21 -11.02 -3.95
CA CYS A 91 -3.60 -11.26 -4.37
C CYS A 91 -4.11 -10.12 -5.26
N LYS A 92 -5.26 -10.31 -5.91
CA LYS A 92 -5.88 -9.27 -6.77
C LYS A 92 -6.12 -7.93 -6.06
N HIS A 93 -6.39 -7.93 -4.75
CA HIS A 93 -6.64 -6.70 -4.01
C HIS A 93 -5.34 -5.92 -3.76
N ALA A 94 -4.25 -6.61 -3.40
CA ALA A 94 -2.93 -5.98 -3.28
C ALA A 94 -2.47 -5.37 -4.61
N LEU A 95 -2.65 -6.11 -5.71
CA LEU A 95 -2.39 -5.59 -7.06
C LEU A 95 -3.29 -4.38 -7.38
N GLY A 96 -4.59 -4.48 -7.10
CA GLY A 96 -5.54 -3.38 -7.33
C GLY A 96 -5.19 -2.10 -6.58
N LEU A 97 -4.80 -2.21 -5.30
CA LEU A 97 -4.41 -1.07 -4.48
C LEU A 97 -3.17 -0.37 -5.06
N LEU A 98 -2.16 -1.16 -5.44
CA LEU A 98 -0.94 -0.64 -6.06
C LEU A 98 -1.20 -0.03 -7.43
N LEU A 99 -2.09 -0.62 -8.23
CA LEU A 99 -2.48 -0.09 -9.54
C LEU A 99 -3.24 1.24 -9.41
N LEU A 100 -4.14 1.33 -8.43
CA LEU A 100 -4.79 2.59 -8.09
C LEU A 100 -3.73 3.63 -7.72
N ARG A 101 -2.76 3.27 -6.86
CA ARG A 101 -1.68 4.18 -6.45
C ARG A 101 -0.81 4.64 -7.62
N ALA A 102 -0.51 3.74 -8.54
CA ALA A 102 0.29 4.03 -9.72
C ALA A 102 -0.44 4.93 -10.73
N SER A 103 -1.76 4.79 -10.83
CA SER A 103 -2.57 5.48 -11.85
C SER A 103 -3.20 6.78 -11.34
N ASP A 104 -3.55 6.83 -10.06
CA ASP A 104 -4.21 7.96 -9.40
C ASP A 104 -3.68 8.12 -7.96
N ASP A 105 -2.62 8.93 -7.84
CA ASP A 105 -2.00 9.25 -6.56
C ASP A 105 -2.96 10.00 -5.61
N ALA A 106 -3.85 10.83 -6.19
CA ALA A 106 -4.76 11.70 -5.45
C ALA A 106 -5.87 10.91 -4.73
N ALA A 107 -6.15 9.67 -5.17
CA ALA A 107 -7.05 8.74 -4.50
C ALA A 107 -6.58 8.33 -3.09
N PHE A 108 -5.33 8.62 -2.70
CA PHE A 108 -4.77 8.24 -1.40
C PHE A 108 -4.57 9.45 -0.51
N ARG A 109 -5.22 9.48 0.66
CA ARG A 109 -4.96 10.55 1.63
C ARG A 109 -3.59 10.34 2.30
N PRO A 110 -2.68 11.34 2.28
CA PRO A 110 -1.48 11.28 3.11
C PRO A 110 -1.89 11.36 4.59
N GLY A 111 -1.28 10.54 5.44
CA GLY A 111 -1.55 10.60 6.87
C GLY A 111 -1.09 9.36 7.62
N GLU A 112 -1.57 9.23 8.86
CA GLU A 112 -1.33 8.06 9.68
C GLU A 112 -2.19 6.88 9.23
N PRO A 113 -1.66 5.65 9.29
CA PRO A 113 -2.42 4.45 9.00
C PRO A 113 -3.55 4.24 10.03
N ALA A 114 -4.68 3.70 9.57
CA ALA A 114 -5.69 3.19 10.48
C ALA A 114 -5.12 2.06 11.35
N ASP A 115 -5.65 1.83 12.56
CA ASP A 115 -5.11 0.89 13.55
C ASP A 115 -4.74 -0.49 12.98
N TRP A 116 -5.60 -1.03 12.11
CA TRP A 116 -5.38 -2.34 11.47
C TRP A 116 -4.23 -2.35 10.45
N ALA A 117 -3.95 -1.21 9.83
CA ALA A 117 -2.81 -1.04 8.94
C ALA A 117 -1.54 -0.75 9.75
N ALA A 118 -1.64 0.10 10.78
CA ALA A 118 -0.57 0.44 11.70
C ALA A 118 0.03 -0.82 12.33
N ALA A 119 -0.81 -1.64 12.97
CA ALA A 119 -0.37 -2.86 13.64
C ALA A 119 0.40 -3.83 12.71
N TRP A 120 0.03 -3.89 11.43
CA TRP A 120 0.74 -4.72 10.46
C TRP A 120 2.05 -4.09 9.97
N ILE A 121 2.05 -2.77 9.75
CA ILE A 121 3.24 -2.02 9.31
C ILE A 121 4.33 -2.06 10.40
N GLU A 122 3.95 -1.84 11.66
CA GLU A 122 4.85 -1.87 12.81
C GLU A 122 5.52 -3.23 12.95
N GLY A 123 4.74 -4.33 12.91
CA GLY A 123 5.28 -5.69 13.00
C GLY A 123 6.15 -6.11 11.81
N ARG A 124 6.15 -5.34 10.71
CA ARG A 124 7.06 -5.56 9.57
C ARG A 124 8.35 -4.78 9.68
N ARG A 125 8.28 -3.55 10.17
CA ARG A 125 9.40 -2.61 10.18
C ARG A 125 10.22 -2.68 11.47
N GLY A 126 9.65 -3.20 12.56
CA GLY A 126 10.36 -3.58 13.78
C GLY A 126 11.03 -4.94 13.66
#